data_AF-A0A382X4C5-F1
#
_entry.id   AF-A0A382X4C5-F1
#
_cell.length_a   1.000
_cell.length_b   1.000
_cell.length_c   1.000
_cell.angle_alpha   90.00
_cell.angle_beta   90.00
_cell.angle_gamma   90.00
#
_symmetry.space_group_name_H-M   'P 1'
#
loop_
_entity.id
_entity.type
_entity.pdbx_description
1 polymer ?
#
loop_
_entity_poly.entity_id
_entity_poly.type
_entity_poly.pdbx_seq_one_letter_code
_entity_poly.pdbx_strand_id
1 'polypeptide(L)'
;SQPDGLHPYNDNSVMRSYIFQYTQKTLVKLDIESLEYIPQLAKDLATVSDNGLAYTYELLEGINWDDGTALTAKDVLFSTKIMLCPLTNNAQIRSNYSSVIKSIELYPGNPLKFTMHAHKINYTNADIFSELYIQQQNYWDPNKVLDNLTFEQIHSPKFKETEELSNWFNKYNHADNSYRPQQLQGLGAYQVTEWEASQYISLERKEDWWGKNDNSTYSNTYPDKIIFKVIKEDASTYLALKSQEIDVTTRIGTIKLMKLQEREYFNNNYHSE
;
A
#
# COMPACT_ATOMS: atom_id res chain seq x y z
N SER A 1 -4.00 -4.94 17.73
CA SER A 1 -5.44 -4.77 17.43
C SER A 1 -5.73 -5.25 16.02
N GLN A 2 -6.98 -5.55 15.69
CA GLN A 2 -7.36 -5.93 14.32
C GLN A 2 -7.42 -4.67 13.42
N PRO A 3 -7.03 -4.76 12.13
CA PRO A 3 -7.30 -3.73 11.14
C PRO A 3 -8.80 -3.57 10.82
N ASP A 4 -9.18 -2.36 10.41
CA ASP A 4 -10.52 -2.00 9.90
C ASP A 4 -10.90 -2.75 8.62
N GLY A 5 -9.89 -3.22 7.89
CA GLY A 5 -9.99 -3.99 6.66
C GLY A 5 -8.64 -3.91 5.93
N LEU A 6 -8.49 -4.64 4.82
CA LEU A 6 -7.29 -4.56 3.99
C LEU A 6 -7.60 -4.05 2.56
N HIS A 7 -8.76 -3.43 2.33
CA HIS A 7 -9.04 -2.82 1.04
C HIS A 7 -8.06 -1.67 0.79
N PRO A 8 -7.40 -1.59 -0.38
CA PRO A 8 -6.31 -0.63 -0.65
C PRO A 8 -6.67 0.83 -0.43
N TYR A 9 -7.91 1.24 -0.69
CA TYR A 9 -8.33 2.64 -0.58
C TYR A 9 -9.52 2.90 0.33
N ASN A 10 -10.27 1.88 0.76
CA ASN A 10 -11.48 2.10 1.57
C ASN A 10 -11.13 2.10 3.07
N ASP A 11 -10.17 1.26 3.42
CA ASP A 11 -9.65 1.12 4.77
C ASP A 11 -8.40 2.00 4.95
N ASN A 12 -8.09 2.41 6.18
CA ASN A 12 -6.92 3.25 6.44
C ASN A 12 -6.30 3.11 7.83
N SER A 13 -6.66 2.09 8.61
CA SER A 13 -6.08 1.92 9.95
C SER A 13 -4.56 1.78 9.95
N VAL A 14 -3.94 2.18 11.05
CA VAL A 14 -2.50 1.94 11.30
C VAL A 14 -2.19 0.44 11.28
N MET A 15 -3.10 -0.40 11.80
CA MET A 15 -2.91 -1.85 11.82
C MET A 15 -2.81 -2.44 10.42
N ARG A 16 -3.60 -1.93 9.45
CA ARG A 16 -3.51 -2.31 8.04
C ARG A 16 -2.14 -1.98 7.46
N SER A 17 -1.57 -0.84 7.82
CA SER A 17 -0.27 -0.39 7.31
C SER A 17 0.88 -1.35 7.68
N TYR A 18 0.80 -2.05 8.82
CA TYR A 18 1.77 -3.10 9.16
C TYR A 18 1.70 -4.29 8.21
N ILE A 19 0.52 -4.68 7.75
CA ILE A 19 0.34 -5.78 6.80
C ILE A 19 0.76 -5.31 5.40
N PHE A 20 0.38 -4.09 5.02
CA PHE A 20 0.70 -3.52 3.70
C PHE A 20 2.20 -3.34 3.45
N GLN A 21 3.01 -3.18 4.50
CA GLN A 21 4.47 -3.19 4.36
C GLN A 21 5.02 -4.50 3.73
N TYR A 22 4.30 -5.61 3.91
CA TYR A 22 4.68 -6.91 3.35
C TYR A 22 3.96 -7.25 2.05
N THR A 23 2.73 -6.75 1.86
CA THR A 23 1.83 -7.17 0.77
C THR A 23 1.67 -6.16 -0.35
N GLN A 24 1.91 -4.87 -0.09
CA GLN A 24 1.67 -3.78 -1.02
C GLN A 24 2.94 -2.96 -1.28
N LYS A 25 2.97 -2.24 -2.40
CA LYS A 25 4.08 -1.33 -2.75
C LYS A 25 3.53 -0.03 -3.35
N THR A 26 4.31 1.03 -3.15
CA THR A 26 4.13 2.42 -3.59
C THR A 26 5.30 2.81 -4.51
N LEU A 27 5.19 3.92 -5.26
CA LEU A 27 6.27 4.31 -6.19
C LEU A 27 7.52 4.80 -5.47
N VAL A 28 7.31 5.57 -4.41
CA VAL A 28 8.34 6.09 -3.52
C VAL A 28 8.02 5.64 -2.09
N LYS A 29 9.01 5.71 -1.20
CA LYS A 29 8.86 5.29 0.19
C LYS A 29 9.64 6.25 1.09
N LEU A 30 9.10 6.58 2.26
CA LEU A 30 9.88 7.19 3.32
C LEU A 30 10.77 6.14 3.98
N ASP A 31 12.08 6.32 3.88
CA ASP A 31 13.07 5.46 4.49
C ASP A 31 13.10 5.67 6.01
N ILE A 32 13.01 4.59 6.80
CA ILE A 32 12.87 4.71 8.26
C ILE A 32 14.20 4.99 8.97
N GLU A 33 15.33 4.76 8.31
CA GLU A 33 16.66 4.99 8.88
C GLU A 33 17.15 6.41 8.60
N SER A 34 17.12 6.81 7.33
CA SER A 34 17.56 8.13 6.86
C SER A 34 16.49 9.21 7.00
N LEU A 35 15.20 8.84 7.07
CA LEU A 35 14.05 9.74 7.05
C LEU A 35 13.90 10.52 5.74
N GLU A 36 14.52 10.05 4.67
CA GLU A 36 14.42 10.62 3.33
C GLU A 36 13.48 9.79 2.44
N TYR A 37 12.89 10.43 1.44
CA TYR A 37 12.13 9.70 0.42
C TYR A 37 13.08 9.01 -0.56
N ILE A 38 12.84 7.73 -0.78
CA ILE A 38 13.60 6.88 -1.69
C ILE A 38 12.70 6.27 -2.78
N PRO A 39 13.23 5.98 -3.98
CA PRO A 39 12.50 5.21 -4.98
C PRO A 39 12.21 3.79 -4.49
N GLN A 40 11.06 3.23 -4.89
CA GLN A 40 10.70 1.84 -4.59
C GLN A 40 10.19 1.08 -5.82
N LEU A 41 9.10 1.52 -6.46
CA LEU A 41 8.69 1.00 -7.78
C LEU A 41 9.11 1.94 -8.92
N ALA A 42 9.41 3.20 -8.60
CA ALA A 42 10.08 4.11 -9.50
C ALA A 42 11.58 3.78 -9.56
N LYS A 43 12.22 4.07 -10.69
CA LYS A 43 13.67 3.94 -10.88
C LYS A 43 14.45 4.99 -10.09
N ASP A 44 13.92 6.20 -10.05
CA ASP A 44 14.44 7.36 -9.33
C ASP A 44 13.28 8.19 -8.77
N LEU A 45 13.59 9.17 -7.91
CA LEU A 45 12.62 10.23 -7.60
C LEU A 45 12.27 11.03 -8.86
N ALA A 46 11.11 11.69 -8.86
CA ALA A 46 10.63 12.40 -10.04
C ALA A 46 11.61 13.47 -10.54
N THR A 47 11.76 13.55 -11.85
CA THR A 47 12.31 14.74 -12.49
C THR A 47 11.24 15.83 -12.47
N VAL A 48 11.53 16.95 -11.81
CA VAL A 48 10.61 18.07 -11.66
C VAL A 48 10.84 19.09 -12.77
N SER A 49 9.78 19.57 -13.40
CA SER A 49 9.85 20.65 -14.40
C SER A 49 10.25 21.99 -13.79
N ASP A 50 10.78 22.90 -14.61
CA ASP A 50 11.23 24.24 -14.20
C ASP A 50 10.14 25.06 -13.47
N ASN A 51 8.87 24.84 -13.83
CA ASN A 51 7.73 25.52 -13.20
C ASN A 51 7.22 24.83 -11.91
N GLY A 52 7.81 23.69 -11.52
CA GLY A 52 7.46 22.95 -10.30
C GLY A 52 6.11 22.23 -10.33
N LEU A 53 5.50 22.08 -11.52
CA LEU A 53 4.13 21.55 -11.68
C LEU A 53 4.04 20.22 -12.43
N ALA A 54 5.13 19.71 -12.99
CA ALA A 54 5.17 18.40 -13.64
C ALA A 54 6.27 17.54 -13.03
N TYR A 55 5.92 16.30 -12.68
CA TYR A 55 6.75 15.34 -11.99
C TYR A 55 6.79 14.08 -12.84
N THR A 56 7.89 13.89 -13.57
CA THR A 56 8.07 12.76 -14.47
C THR A 56 8.75 11.62 -13.75
N TYR A 57 8.13 10.45 -13.81
CA TYR A 57 8.64 9.20 -13.23
C TYR A 57 8.91 8.19 -14.36
N GLU A 58 9.91 7.35 -14.13
CA GLU A 58 10.13 6.10 -14.86
C GLU A 58 10.04 4.96 -13.84
N LEU A 59 9.26 3.93 -14.15
CA LEU A 59 9.12 2.72 -13.34
C LEU A 59 10.34 1.80 -13.52
N LEU A 60 10.64 1.01 -12.51
CA LEU A 60 11.61 -0.08 -12.63
C LEU A 60 11.18 -1.09 -13.69
N GLU A 61 12.15 -1.58 -14.45
CA GLU A 61 11.94 -2.65 -15.42
C GLU A 61 11.82 -4.01 -14.70
N GLY A 62 11.09 -4.95 -15.31
CA GLY A 62 11.00 -6.34 -14.83
C GLY A 62 10.16 -6.54 -13.56
N ILE A 63 9.34 -5.56 -13.17
CA ILE A 63 8.35 -5.73 -12.12
C ILE A 63 7.10 -6.38 -12.72
N ASN A 64 6.70 -7.51 -12.16
CA ASN A 64 5.54 -8.28 -12.61
C ASN A 64 4.54 -8.47 -11.45
N TRP A 65 3.26 -8.46 -11.81
CA TRP A 65 2.18 -8.94 -10.97
C TRP A 65 2.24 -10.47 -10.84
N ASP A 66 1.48 -11.02 -9.90
CA ASP A 66 1.49 -12.47 -9.61
C ASP A 66 0.98 -13.32 -10.78
N ASP A 67 0.20 -12.74 -11.69
CA ASP A 67 -0.25 -13.39 -12.94
C ASP A 67 0.79 -13.32 -14.08
N GLY A 68 1.98 -12.75 -13.80
CA GLY A 68 3.07 -12.57 -14.75
C GLY A 68 2.93 -11.34 -15.64
N THR A 69 1.84 -10.58 -15.58
CA THR A 69 1.72 -9.33 -16.34
C THR A 69 2.66 -8.26 -15.80
N ALA A 70 3.25 -7.46 -16.68
CA ALA A 70 4.18 -6.41 -16.27
C ALA A 70 3.44 -5.24 -15.60
N LEU A 71 4.03 -4.67 -14.56
CA LEU A 71 3.64 -3.37 -14.02
C LEU A 71 3.92 -2.28 -15.06
N THR A 72 2.96 -1.39 -15.28
CA THR A 72 3.11 -0.27 -16.22
C THR A 72 2.56 1.03 -15.67
N ALA A 73 2.85 2.14 -16.36
CA ALA A 73 2.27 3.45 -16.10
C ALA A 73 0.73 3.46 -16.18
N LYS A 74 0.10 2.48 -16.84
CA LYS A 74 -1.37 2.34 -16.83
C LYS A 74 -1.90 1.92 -15.47
N ASP A 75 -1.17 1.08 -14.73
CA ASP A 75 -1.54 0.71 -13.36
C ASP A 75 -1.43 1.92 -12.43
N VAL A 76 -0.45 2.80 -12.66
CA VAL A 76 -0.33 4.07 -11.92
C VAL A 76 -1.49 5.01 -12.24
N LEU A 77 -1.83 5.19 -13.52
CA LEU A 77 -2.99 5.98 -13.95
C LEU A 77 -4.28 5.44 -13.31
N PHE A 78 -4.49 4.14 -13.39
CA PHE A 78 -5.66 3.45 -12.83
C PHE A 78 -5.77 3.65 -11.32
N SER A 79 -4.70 3.38 -10.59
CA SER A 79 -4.58 3.57 -9.14
C SER A 79 -4.88 5.01 -8.72
N THR A 80 -4.34 5.97 -9.48
CA THR A 80 -4.58 7.40 -9.27
C THR A 80 -6.05 7.75 -9.50
N LYS A 81 -6.67 7.28 -10.58
CA LYS A 81 -8.10 7.53 -10.84
C LYS A 81 -8.98 7.00 -9.72
N ILE A 82 -8.70 5.80 -9.19
CA ILE A 82 -9.45 5.25 -8.05
C ILE A 82 -9.27 6.12 -6.81
N MET A 83 -8.04 6.48 -6.46
CA MET A 83 -7.76 7.32 -5.29
C MET A 83 -8.55 8.64 -5.34
N LEU A 84 -8.64 9.24 -6.53
CA LEU A 84 -9.26 10.55 -6.73
C LEU A 84 -10.78 10.51 -6.96
N CYS A 85 -11.36 9.36 -7.37
CA CYS A 85 -12.75 9.31 -7.78
C CYS A 85 -13.71 9.60 -6.61
N PRO A 86 -14.75 10.45 -6.81
CA PRO A 86 -15.79 10.69 -5.80
C PRO A 86 -16.53 9.42 -5.33
N LEU A 87 -16.59 8.39 -6.18
CA LEU A 87 -17.30 7.14 -5.92
C LEU A 87 -16.48 6.11 -5.11
N THR A 88 -15.18 6.31 -4.90
CA THR A 88 -14.39 5.46 -3.99
C THR A 88 -14.75 5.79 -2.54
N ASN A 89 -14.88 4.77 -1.69
CA ASN A 89 -15.23 4.93 -0.27
C ASN A 89 -14.04 5.37 0.59
N ASN A 90 -13.42 6.50 0.22
CA ASN A 90 -12.17 7.00 0.81
C ASN A 90 -12.20 8.51 1.12
N ALA A 91 -13.39 9.08 1.30
CA ALA A 91 -13.61 10.52 1.45
C ALA A 91 -12.73 11.16 2.54
N GLN A 92 -12.38 10.41 3.58
CA GLN A 92 -11.55 10.83 4.72
C GLN A 92 -10.09 11.14 4.34
N ILE A 93 -9.56 10.58 3.25
CA ILE A 93 -8.18 10.81 2.79
C ILE A 93 -8.10 11.40 1.38
N ARG A 94 -9.17 11.31 0.58
CA ARG A 94 -9.18 11.70 -0.84
C ARG A 94 -8.66 13.12 -1.09
N SER A 95 -8.97 14.08 -0.21
CA SER A 95 -8.54 15.47 -0.34
C SER A 95 -7.02 15.66 -0.30
N ASN A 96 -6.28 14.74 0.34
CA ASN A 96 -4.82 14.79 0.39
C ASN A 96 -4.21 14.61 -1.01
N TYR A 97 -4.92 13.89 -1.88
CA TYR A 97 -4.50 13.60 -3.25
C TYR A 97 -5.18 14.50 -4.27
N SER A 98 -6.50 14.71 -4.15
CA SER A 98 -7.29 15.46 -5.14
C SER A 98 -7.00 16.96 -5.16
N SER A 99 -6.40 17.50 -4.10
CA SER A 99 -5.91 18.88 -4.07
C SER A 99 -4.53 19.06 -4.70
N VAL A 100 -3.82 17.95 -4.96
CA VAL A 100 -2.45 17.90 -5.45
C VAL A 100 -2.43 17.47 -6.91
N ILE A 101 -2.91 16.27 -7.20
CA ILE A 101 -2.83 15.64 -8.52
C ILE A 101 -3.94 16.21 -9.41
N LYS A 102 -3.54 16.86 -10.51
CA LYS A 102 -4.45 17.38 -11.55
C LYS A 102 -4.68 16.37 -12.66
N SER A 103 -3.64 15.67 -13.09
CA SER A 103 -3.72 14.65 -14.14
C SER A 103 -2.47 13.80 -14.21
N ILE A 104 -2.59 12.65 -14.87
CA ILE A 104 -1.49 11.78 -15.26
C ILE A 104 -1.42 11.75 -16.78
N GLU A 105 -0.23 12.01 -17.33
CA GLU A 105 0.10 11.91 -18.74
C GLU A 105 0.91 10.62 -18.98
N LEU A 106 0.48 9.81 -19.93
CA LEU A 106 1.16 8.59 -20.34
C LEU A 106 1.99 8.83 -21.61
N TYR A 107 3.06 8.05 -21.78
CA TYR A 107 3.90 8.07 -22.98
C TYR A 107 3.66 6.81 -23.81
N PRO A 108 2.93 6.86 -24.95
CA PRO A 108 2.62 5.66 -25.74
C PRO A 108 3.84 4.84 -26.18
N GLY A 109 4.99 5.51 -26.39
CA GLY A 109 6.26 4.87 -26.76
C GLY A 109 7.08 4.35 -25.58
N ASN A 110 6.69 4.61 -24.34
CA ASN A 110 7.37 4.11 -23.14
C ASN A 110 6.33 3.77 -22.05
N PRO A 111 5.92 2.50 -21.91
CA PRO A 111 4.89 2.09 -20.96
C PRO A 111 5.33 2.19 -19.49
N LEU A 112 6.60 2.44 -19.21
CA LEU A 112 7.15 2.62 -17.87
C LEU A 112 7.25 4.09 -17.47
N LYS A 113 7.00 5.01 -18.39
CA LYS A 113 7.11 6.45 -18.14
C LYS A 113 5.73 7.09 -18.01
N PHE A 114 5.60 8.02 -17.07
CA PHE A 114 4.46 8.91 -16.97
C PHE A 114 4.86 10.24 -16.33
N THR A 115 4.00 11.25 -16.50
CA THR A 115 4.15 12.54 -15.85
C THR A 115 2.90 12.85 -15.04
N MET A 116 3.09 13.13 -13.74
CA MET A 116 2.05 13.68 -12.89
C MET A 116 2.08 15.20 -12.98
N HIS A 117 0.94 15.78 -13.31
CA HIS A 117 0.74 17.22 -13.32
C HIS A 117 0.04 17.63 -12.03
N ALA A 118 0.60 18.60 -11.33
CA ALA A 118 0.04 19.15 -10.10
C ALA A 118 -0.90 20.33 -10.38
N HIS A 119 -1.87 20.57 -9.49
CA HIS A 119 -2.73 21.75 -9.57
C HIS A 119 -1.95 23.06 -9.33
N LYS A 120 -1.03 23.02 -8.36
CA LYS A 120 -0.20 24.14 -7.91
C LYS A 120 1.06 23.59 -7.25
N ILE A 121 2.02 24.47 -6.99
CA ILE A 121 3.20 24.12 -6.21
C ILE A 121 2.75 23.78 -4.78
N ASN A 122 3.11 22.59 -4.31
CA ASN A 122 2.85 22.11 -2.96
C ASN A 122 4.08 21.30 -2.51
N TYR A 123 4.40 21.36 -1.21
CA TYR A 123 5.51 20.61 -0.64
C TYR A 123 5.32 19.09 -0.77
N THR A 124 4.07 18.60 -0.87
CA THR A 124 3.76 17.17 -1.03
C THR A 124 3.84 16.67 -2.49
N ASN A 125 4.11 17.54 -3.46
CA ASN A 125 4.04 17.14 -4.87
C ASN A 125 5.08 16.06 -5.23
N ALA A 126 6.28 16.16 -4.66
CA ALA A 126 7.41 15.28 -5.00
C ALA A 126 7.26 13.87 -4.42
N ASP A 127 6.51 13.74 -3.34
CA ASP A 127 6.35 12.53 -2.53
C ASP A 127 4.90 12.02 -2.49
N ILE A 128 3.99 12.57 -3.30
CA ILE A 128 2.56 12.22 -3.29
C ILE A 128 2.27 10.73 -3.54
N PHE A 129 3.19 10.02 -4.20
CA PHE A 129 3.09 8.59 -4.45
C PHE A 129 3.73 7.73 -3.34
N SER A 130 4.07 8.31 -2.18
CA SER A 130 4.63 7.60 -1.03
C SER A 130 3.63 6.73 -0.28
N GLU A 131 2.34 7.08 -0.38
CA GLU A 131 1.23 6.41 0.32
C GLU A 131 0.12 5.94 -0.64
N LEU A 132 0.36 6.02 -1.95
CA LEU A 132 -0.55 5.54 -2.98
C LEU A 132 -0.13 4.13 -3.44
N TYR A 133 -0.81 3.11 -2.92
CA TYR A 133 -0.53 1.71 -3.22
C TYR A 133 -0.95 1.32 -4.63
N ILE A 134 -0.01 0.90 -5.48
CA ILE A 134 -0.31 0.58 -6.87
C ILE A 134 -1.20 -0.67 -6.96
N GLN A 135 -2.24 -0.59 -7.79
CA GLN A 135 -3.25 -1.62 -8.05
C GLN A 135 -3.19 -2.08 -9.50
N GLN A 136 -3.42 -3.37 -9.72
CA GLN A 136 -3.39 -3.98 -11.05
C GLN A 136 -4.67 -3.64 -11.83
N GLN A 137 -4.53 -2.92 -12.95
CA GLN A 137 -5.69 -2.54 -13.76
C GLN A 137 -6.41 -3.77 -14.32
N ASN A 138 -5.69 -4.73 -14.89
CA ASN A 138 -6.29 -5.87 -15.58
C ASN A 138 -7.12 -6.77 -14.65
N TYR A 139 -6.76 -6.82 -13.36
CA TYR A 139 -7.48 -7.60 -12.35
C TYR A 139 -8.80 -6.92 -11.95
N TRP A 140 -8.72 -5.63 -11.60
CA TRP A 140 -9.86 -4.87 -11.06
C TRP A 140 -10.79 -4.31 -12.15
N ASP A 141 -10.25 -4.04 -13.33
CA ASP A 141 -10.97 -3.41 -14.44
C ASP A 141 -10.64 -4.07 -15.79
N PRO A 142 -10.93 -5.37 -15.97
CA PRO A 142 -10.64 -6.09 -17.21
C PRO A 142 -11.33 -5.49 -18.44
N ASN A 143 -12.48 -4.83 -18.23
CA ASN A 143 -13.25 -4.16 -19.28
C ASN A 143 -12.83 -2.70 -19.50
N LYS A 144 -11.85 -2.19 -18.73
CA LYS A 144 -11.29 -0.84 -18.86
C LYS A 144 -12.35 0.27 -18.75
N VAL A 145 -13.32 0.08 -17.85
CA VAL A 145 -14.36 1.07 -17.56
C VAL A 145 -13.74 2.42 -17.20
N LEU A 146 -12.66 2.42 -16.42
CA LEU A 146 -12.01 3.65 -15.97
C LEU A 146 -11.14 4.32 -17.04
N ASP A 147 -10.85 3.68 -18.18
CA ASP A 147 -10.10 4.33 -19.27
C ASP A 147 -10.85 5.56 -19.81
N ASN A 148 -12.19 5.48 -19.86
CA ASN A 148 -13.08 6.54 -20.33
C ASN A 148 -13.30 7.66 -19.29
N LEU A 149 -12.97 7.43 -18.02
CA LEU A 149 -13.13 8.43 -16.96
C LEU A 149 -11.96 9.42 -16.99
N THR A 150 -12.23 10.69 -17.30
CA THR A 150 -11.21 11.74 -17.37
C THR A 150 -10.96 12.40 -16.01
N PHE A 151 -9.76 12.97 -15.82
CA PHE A 151 -9.48 13.78 -14.63
C PHE A 151 -10.40 15.00 -14.52
N GLU A 152 -10.77 15.63 -15.64
CA GLU A 152 -11.73 16.74 -15.66
C GLU A 152 -13.09 16.31 -15.07
N GLN A 153 -13.57 15.12 -15.43
CA GLN A 153 -14.79 14.57 -14.85
C GLN A 153 -14.61 14.30 -13.35
N ILE A 154 -13.52 13.63 -12.95
CA ILE A 154 -13.21 13.30 -11.55
C ILE A 154 -13.18 14.56 -10.65
N HIS A 155 -12.52 15.63 -11.11
CA HIS A 155 -12.38 16.88 -10.35
C HIS A 155 -13.61 17.79 -10.44
N SER A 156 -14.61 17.45 -11.24
CA SER A 156 -15.82 18.27 -11.38
C SER A 156 -16.58 18.35 -10.06
N PRO A 157 -16.95 19.55 -9.57
CA PRO A 157 -17.82 19.69 -8.40
C PRO A 157 -19.23 19.15 -8.67
N LYS A 158 -19.58 18.92 -9.95
CA LYS A 158 -20.82 18.28 -10.39
C LYS A 158 -20.49 16.96 -11.09
N PHE A 159 -19.68 16.12 -10.44
CA PHE A 159 -19.36 14.78 -10.93
C PHE A 159 -20.63 14.07 -11.39
N LYS A 160 -20.64 13.62 -12.65
CA LYS A 160 -21.78 12.93 -13.26
C LYS A 160 -21.51 11.45 -13.24
N GLU A 161 -22.07 10.78 -12.25
CA GLU A 161 -22.07 9.33 -12.19
C GLU A 161 -22.88 8.74 -13.35
N THR A 162 -22.32 7.71 -13.99
CA THR A 162 -23.01 6.87 -14.98
C THR A 162 -23.36 5.54 -14.32
N GLU A 163 -24.33 4.82 -14.87
CA GLU A 163 -24.69 3.48 -14.38
C GLU A 163 -23.50 2.50 -14.45
N GLU A 164 -22.68 2.59 -15.51
CA GLU A 164 -21.48 1.77 -15.65
C GLU A 164 -20.45 2.05 -14.54
N LEU A 165 -20.18 3.33 -14.26
CA LEU A 165 -19.30 3.73 -13.17
C LEU A 165 -19.85 3.30 -11.81
N SER A 166 -21.15 3.51 -11.58
CA SER A 166 -21.82 3.10 -10.35
C SER A 166 -21.66 1.59 -10.12
N ASN A 167 -21.96 0.78 -11.13
CA ASN A 167 -21.83 -0.66 -11.05
C ASN A 167 -20.39 -1.12 -10.82
N TRP A 168 -19.41 -0.45 -11.44
CA TRP A 168 -18.00 -0.74 -11.23
C TRP A 168 -17.57 -0.42 -9.79
N PHE A 169 -17.86 0.80 -9.30
CA PHE A 169 -17.47 1.22 -7.96
C PHE A 169 -18.23 0.48 -6.86
N ASN A 170 -19.48 0.07 -7.08
CA ASN A 170 -20.20 -0.78 -6.13
C ASN A 170 -19.53 -2.14 -5.95
N LYS A 171 -18.99 -2.72 -7.03
CA LYS A 171 -18.19 -3.97 -6.96
C LYS A 171 -16.85 -3.74 -6.30
N TYR A 172 -16.14 -2.68 -6.69
CA TYR A 172 -14.85 -2.32 -6.13
C TYR A 172 -14.96 -2.07 -4.62
N ASN A 173 -15.94 -1.30 -4.19
CA ASN A 173 -16.16 -0.92 -2.80
C ASN A 173 -16.83 -1.99 -1.93
N HIS A 174 -17.16 -3.15 -2.49
CA HIS A 174 -17.87 -4.20 -1.76
C HIS A 174 -17.08 -4.59 -0.50
N ALA A 175 -17.75 -4.61 0.66
CA ALA A 175 -17.09 -4.81 1.97
C ALA A 175 -16.24 -6.08 2.02
N ASP A 176 -16.67 -7.16 1.36
CA ASP A 176 -15.91 -8.41 1.31
C ASP A 176 -14.51 -8.27 0.68
N ASN A 177 -14.28 -7.27 -0.19
CA ASN A 177 -12.97 -7.02 -0.78
C ASN A 177 -11.95 -6.57 0.28
N SER A 178 -12.40 -6.12 1.45
CA SER A 178 -11.52 -5.82 2.59
C SER A 178 -10.98 -7.07 3.29
N TYR A 179 -11.57 -8.26 3.07
CA TYR A 179 -11.30 -9.46 3.87
C TYR A 179 -10.93 -10.70 3.06
N ARG A 180 -11.34 -10.78 1.78
CA ARG A 180 -11.08 -11.94 0.92
C ARG A 180 -9.62 -11.96 0.46
N PRO A 181 -8.81 -12.97 0.85
CA PRO A 181 -7.39 -13.01 0.51
C PRO A 181 -7.08 -12.82 -0.99
N GLN A 182 -7.93 -13.35 -1.87
CA GLN A 182 -7.79 -13.22 -3.33
C GLN A 182 -7.94 -11.78 -3.83
N GLN A 183 -8.61 -10.91 -3.07
CA GLN A 183 -8.79 -9.48 -3.38
C GLN A 183 -7.69 -8.60 -2.76
N LEU A 184 -6.81 -9.19 -1.94
CA LEU A 184 -5.76 -8.49 -1.19
C LEU A 184 -4.37 -8.65 -1.83
N GLN A 185 -4.36 -8.90 -3.14
CA GLN A 185 -3.14 -9.05 -3.92
C GLN A 185 -2.41 -7.71 -4.07
N GLY A 186 -1.10 -7.78 -4.29
CA GLY A 186 -0.25 -6.61 -4.38
C GLY A 186 1.18 -6.96 -4.76
N LEU A 187 2.00 -5.94 -4.96
CA LEU A 187 3.39 -6.09 -5.40
C LEU A 187 4.36 -6.44 -4.27
N GLY A 188 3.89 -6.64 -3.05
CA GLY A 188 4.72 -7.04 -1.91
C GLY A 188 5.16 -8.50 -1.98
N ALA A 189 6.17 -8.83 -1.17
CA ALA A 189 6.79 -10.15 -1.15
C ALA A 189 5.96 -11.24 -0.45
N TYR A 190 4.94 -10.82 0.29
CA TYR A 190 4.02 -11.71 0.97
C TYR A 190 2.61 -11.53 0.42
N GLN A 191 1.80 -12.57 0.54
CA GLN A 191 0.37 -12.54 0.26
C GLN A 191 -0.42 -12.92 1.50
N VAL A 192 -1.60 -12.33 1.67
CA VAL A 192 -2.56 -12.81 2.68
C VAL A 192 -3.06 -14.18 2.24
N THR A 193 -3.01 -15.16 3.13
CA THR A 193 -3.53 -16.51 2.87
C THR A 193 -4.76 -16.82 3.71
N GLU A 194 -4.87 -16.20 4.89
CA GLU A 194 -5.97 -16.44 5.81
C GLU A 194 -6.26 -15.20 6.64
N TRP A 195 -7.54 -14.96 6.90
CA TRP A 195 -8.01 -13.98 7.86
C TRP A 195 -9.07 -14.62 8.75
N GLU A 196 -8.72 -14.85 10.01
CA GLU A 196 -9.66 -15.28 11.04
C GLU A 196 -10.01 -14.08 11.92
N ALA A 197 -11.27 -13.61 11.81
CA ALA A 197 -11.70 -12.37 12.42
C ALA A 197 -11.50 -12.37 13.95
N SER A 198 -10.94 -11.29 14.46
CA SER A 198 -10.55 -11.09 15.87
C SER A 198 -9.51 -12.06 16.42
N GLN A 199 -8.92 -12.92 15.60
CA GLN A 199 -7.89 -13.87 16.01
C GLN A 199 -6.55 -13.58 15.35
N TYR A 200 -6.45 -13.73 14.02
CA TYR A 200 -5.20 -13.54 13.30
C TYR A 200 -5.37 -13.29 11.80
N ILE A 201 -4.28 -12.80 11.19
CA ILE A 201 -4.12 -12.75 9.74
C ILE A 201 -2.79 -13.45 9.41
N SER A 202 -2.84 -14.44 8.51
CA SER A 202 -1.67 -15.17 8.04
C SER A 202 -1.19 -14.63 6.71
N LEU A 203 0.11 -14.37 6.61
CA LEU A 203 0.79 -14.07 5.36
C LEU A 203 1.78 -15.18 5.02
N GLU A 204 1.89 -15.52 3.74
CA GLU A 204 2.91 -16.44 3.22
C GLU A 204 3.79 -15.74 2.20
N ARG A 205 5.09 -16.06 2.21
CA ARG A 205 6.06 -15.51 1.27
C ARG A 205 5.77 -16.05 -0.13
N LYS A 206 5.77 -15.17 -1.12
CA LYS A 206 5.63 -15.54 -2.54
C LYS A 206 6.94 -16.14 -3.05
N GLU A 207 6.89 -17.33 -3.65
CA GLU A 207 8.09 -18.02 -4.16
C GLU A 207 8.71 -17.32 -5.39
N ASP A 208 7.85 -16.85 -6.29
CA ASP A 208 8.18 -16.23 -7.59
C ASP A 208 8.04 -14.69 -7.56
N TRP A 209 8.27 -14.08 -6.41
CA TRP A 209 8.17 -12.63 -6.28
C TRP A 209 9.23 -11.89 -7.09
N TRP A 210 8.82 -10.88 -7.86
CA TRP A 210 9.69 -10.08 -8.74
C TRP A 210 10.89 -9.45 -8.00
N GLY A 211 10.71 -9.09 -6.73
CA GLY A 211 11.73 -8.40 -5.93
C GLY A 211 12.73 -9.33 -5.24
N LYS A 212 12.74 -10.65 -5.54
CA LYS A 212 13.62 -11.62 -4.87
C LYS A 212 15.11 -11.32 -5.00
N ASN A 213 15.51 -10.66 -6.07
CA ASN A 213 16.90 -10.24 -6.33
C ASN A 213 17.12 -8.73 -6.12
N ASP A 214 16.12 -8.02 -5.57
CA ASP A 214 16.28 -6.62 -5.19
C ASP A 214 17.15 -6.54 -3.93
N ASN A 215 18.14 -5.65 -3.96
CA ASN A 215 19.10 -5.46 -2.87
C ASN A 215 18.60 -4.45 -1.82
N SER A 216 17.40 -3.89 -2.01
CA SER A 216 16.77 -3.02 -1.01
C SER A 216 16.51 -3.76 0.30
N THR A 217 16.79 -3.11 1.43
CA THR A 217 16.44 -3.66 2.76
C THR A 217 14.93 -3.94 2.87
N TYR A 218 14.11 -3.22 2.11
CA TYR A 218 12.64 -3.36 2.03
C TYR A 218 12.16 -4.49 1.13
N SER A 219 13.11 -5.23 0.55
CA SER A 219 12.88 -6.42 -0.27
C SER A 219 13.49 -7.67 0.35
N ASN A 220 14.16 -7.53 1.51
CA ASN A 220 14.59 -8.66 2.30
C ASN A 220 13.38 -9.47 2.81
N THR A 221 13.42 -10.77 2.57
CA THR A 221 12.39 -11.70 3.02
C THR A 221 13.06 -12.83 3.79
N TYR A 222 12.62 -13.03 5.05
CA TYR A 222 13.22 -14.03 5.94
C TYR A 222 12.22 -15.13 6.32
N PRO A 223 11.09 -14.84 6.98
CA PRO A 223 10.14 -15.88 7.35
C PRO A 223 9.37 -16.40 6.13
N ASP A 224 9.08 -17.71 6.15
CA ASP A 224 8.17 -18.32 5.16
C ASP A 224 6.71 -17.91 5.41
N LYS A 225 6.36 -17.73 6.68
CA LYS A 225 5.02 -17.37 7.14
C LYS A 225 5.09 -16.32 8.25
N ILE A 226 4.21 -15.32 8.19
CA ILE A 226 4.03 -14.29 9.22
C ILE A 226 2.60 -14.38 9.74
N ILE A 227 2.42 -14.42 11.06
CA ILE A 227 1.08 -14.47 11.68
C ILE A 227 0.87 -13.21 12.53
N PHE A 228 -0.01 -12.33 12.07
CA PHE A 228 -0.44 -11.16 12.82
C PHE A 228 -1.53 -11.55 13.82
N LYS A 229 -1.14 -11.87 15.06
CA LYS A 229 -2.10 -12.19 16.13
C LYS A 229 -2.77 -10.94 16.70
N VAL A 230 -4.09 -11.03 16.91
CA VAL A 230 -4.90 -9.95 17.49
C VAL A 230 -4.96 -10.10 19.00
N ILE A 231 -3.99 -9.53 19.70
CA ILE A 231 -3.96 -9.46 21.17
C ILE A 231 -4.34 -8.04 21.60
N LYS A 232 -5.46 -7.90 22.32
CA LYS A 232 -6.00 -6.58 22.75
C LYS A 232 -5.47 -6.15 24.12
N GLU A 233 -5.38 -7.13 25.02
CA GLU A 233 -5.09 -6.90 26.43
C GLU A 233 -3.59 -6.93 26.71
N ASP A 234 -3.11 -5.89 27.39
CA ASP A 234 -1.70 -5.72 27.75
C ASP A 234 -1.19 -6.87 28.66
N ALA A 235 -2.07 -7.49 29.46
CA ALA A 235 -1.70 -8.65 30.28
C ALA A 235 -1.45 -9.90 29.41
N SER A 236 -2.28 -10.11 28.39
CA SER A 236 -2.13 -11.20 27.44
C SER A 236 -0.88 -11.03 26.58
N THR A 237 -0.57 -9.82 26.12
CA THR A 237 0.68 -9.55 25.38
C THR A 237 1.91 -9.87 26.22
N TYR A 238 1.93 -9.46 27.49
CA TYR A 238 3.03 -9.78 28.40
C TYR A 238 3.19 -11.30 28.60
N LEU A 239 2.09 -12.04 28.78
CA LEU A 239 2.15 -13.49 28.91
C LEU A 239 2.64 -14.15 27.63
N ALA A 240 2.16 -13.73 26.46
CA ALA A 240 2.57 -14.24 25.16
C ALA A 240 4.06 -14.02 24.89
N LEU A 241 4.60 -12.84 25.20
CA LEU A 241 6.05 -12.59 25.14
C LEU A 241 6.81 -13.45 26.15
N LYS A 242 6.30 -13.54 27.39
CA LYS A 242 6.94 -14.31 28.45
C LYS A 242 7.06 -15.79 28.07
N SER A 243 6.04 -16.35 27.41
CA SER A 243 6.00 -17.74 26.92
C SER A 243 6.55 -17.93 25.51
N GLN A 244 7.06 -16.86 24.87
CA GLN A 244 7.59 -16.88 23.50
C GLN A 244 6.58 -17.35 22.44
N GLU A 245 5.31 -17.01 22.64
CA GLU A 245 4.20 -17.30 21.72
C GLU A 245 4.09 -16.26 20.59
N ILE A 246 4.73 -15.11 20.77
CA ILE A 246 4.87 -14.03 19.78
C ILE A 246 6.31 -13.52 19.78
N ASP A 247 6.79 -13.16 18.59
CA ASP A 247 8.16 -12.68 18.38
C ASP A 247 8.25 -11.15 18.43
N VAL A 248 7.16 -10.45 18.08
CA VAL A 248 7.11 -8.99 17.95
C VAL A 248 5.80 -8.45 18.52
N THR A 249 5.86 -7.29 19.19
CA THR A 249 4.69 -6.47 19.51
C THR A 249 4.98 -5.00 19.29
N THR A 250 3.98 -4.24 18.85
CA THR A 250 4.04 -2.78 18.76
C THR A 250 3.45 -2.09 19.99
N ARG A 251 2.97 -2.86 20.98
CA ARG A 251 2.31 -2.32 22.17
C ARG A 251 2.51 -3.23 23.38
N ILE A 252 3.20 -2.71 24.38
CA ILE A 252 3.29 -3.27 25.73
C ILE A 252 3.44 -2.12 26.73
N GLY A 253 2.79 -2.23 27.90
CA GLY A 253 2.93 -1.25 28.98
C GLY A 253 4.34 -1.24 29.55
N THR A 254 4.89 -0.05 29.81
CA THR A 254 6.27 0.15 30.26
C THR A 254 6.64 -0.68 31.49
N ILE A 255 5.76 -0.74 32.51
CA ILE A 255 6.01 -1.53 33.73
C ILE A 255 6.16 -3.02 33.42
N LYS A 256 5.41 -3.54 32.44
CA LYS A 256 5.47 -4.95 32.05
C LYS A 256 6.71 -5.23 31.20
N LEU A 257 7.09 -4.32 30.31
CA LEU A 257 8.34 -4.42 29.56
C LEU A 257 9.55 -4.45 30.51
N MET A 258 9.61 -3.54 31.49
CA MET A 258 10.67 -3.51 32.50
C MET A 258 10.79 -4.85 33.26
N LYS A 259 9.65 -5.45 33.64
CA LYS A 259 9.64 -6.78 34.28
C LYS A 259 10.10 -7.91 33.37
N LEU A 260 9.90 -7.82 32.06
CA LEU A 260 10.44 -8.79 31.10
C LEU A 260 11.96 -8.59 30.95
N GLN A 261 12.42 -7.33 30.88
CA GLN A 261 13.85 -6.98 30.77
C GLN A 261 14.68 -7.41 31.99
N GLU A 262 14.07 -7.62 33.15
CA GLU A 262 14.72 -8.25 34.32
C GLU A 262 15.09 -9.74 34.08
N ARG A 263 14.61 -10.36 33.00
CA ARG A 263 14.83 -11.78 32.68
C ARG A 263 15.90 -11.92 31.60
N GLU A 264 16.99 -12.61 31.93
CA GLU A 264 18.09 -12.86 30.98
C GLU A 264 17.61 -13.52 29.68
N TYR A 265 16.73 -14.53 29.76
CA TYR A 265 16.21 -15.20 28.57
C TYR A 265 15.43 -14.25 27.64
N PHE A 266 14.78 -13.21 28.18
CA PHE A 266 14.00 -12.28 27.38
C PHE A 266 14.93 -11.38 26.58
N ASN A 267 15.95 -10.81 27.21
CA ASN A 267 16.93 -9.96 26.51
C ASN A 267 17.79 -10.73 25.51
N ASN A 268 17.99 -12.04 25.72
CA ASN A 268 18.68 -12.90 24.75
C ASN A 268 17.84 -13.21 23.51
N ASN A 269 16.51 -13.23 23.63
CA ASN A 269 15.61 -13.64 22.56
C ASN A 269 14.89 -12.48 21.87
N TYR A 270 14.84 -11.30 22.50
CA TYR A 270 14.12 -10.12 22.01
C TYR A 270 15.03 -8.89 21.97
N HIS A 271 14.88 -8.09 20.92
CA HIS A 271 15.41 -6.73 20.90
C HIS A 271 14.57 -5.84 21.82
N SER A 272 14.98 -5.77 23.09
CA SER A 272 14.21 -5.11 24.14
C SER A 272 14.83 -3.81 24.65
N GLU A 273 16.01 -3.40 24.15
CA GLU A 273 16.67 -2.15 24.55
C GLU A 273 16.09 -0.92 23.85
#